data_AF-A0A7C6K871-F1
#
_entry.id   AF-A0A7C6K871-F1
#
_cell.length_a   1.000
_cell.length_b   1.000
_cell.length_c   1.000
_cell.angle_alpha   90.00
_cell.angle_beta   90.00
_cell.angle_gamma   90.00
#
_symmetry.space_group_name_H-M   'P 1'
#
loop_
_entity.id
_entity.type
_entity.pdbx_description
1 polymer ?
#
loop_
_entity_poly.entity_id
_entity_poly.type
_entity_poly.pdbx_seq_one_letter_code
_entity_poly.pdbx_strand_id
1 'polypeptide(L)'
;MSDNPETINDVEAKAFNPFQNFIGMLDKDFQCKVVNVEFSCGECCKKAVGGILTLIGRDFIELTSDNSFEVLTFIPGVATPFRERVRVIIIPLDRVCSVERPFPHKKHDDSC
;
A
#
# COMPACT_ATOMS: atom_id res chain seq x y z
N MET A 1 -57.40 -2.07 -22.33
CA MET A 1 -56.81 -2.51 -21.06
C MET A 1 -55.63 -3.39 -21.45
N SER A 2 -54.51 -2.79 -21.85
CA SER A 2 -53.40 -2.38 -20.98
C SER A 2 -52.94 -3.55 -20.10
N ASP A 3 -51.81 -4.16 -20.45
CA ASP A 3 -50.56 -3.90 -19.74
C ASP A 3 -49.38 -4.51 -20.52
N ASN A 4 -48.46 -3.65 -20.90
CA ASN A 4 -47.18 -3.99 -21.52
C ASN A 4 -46.15 -3.97 -20.38
N PRO A 5 -45.53 -5.10 -19.97
CA PRO A 5 -44.55 -5.06 -18.92
C PRO A 5 -43.25 -4.52 -19.49
N GLU A 6 -43.07 -3.23 -19.22
CA GLU A 6 -41.82 -2.53 -18.88
C GLU A 6 -40.52 -3.26 -19.25
N THR A 7 -39.84 -2.66 -20.22
CA THR A 7 -38.38 -2.72 -20.37
C THR A 7 -37.70 -2.55 -19.02
N ILE A 8 -37.18 -3.64 -18.48
CA ILE A 8 -36.27 -3.63 -17.34
C ILE A 8 -35.01 -2.92 -17.85
N ASN A 9 -34.84 -1.68 -17.40
CA ASN A 9 -33.63 -0.92 -17.64
C ASN A 9 -32.47 -1.66 -16.96
N ASP A 10 -31.69 -2.40 -17.74
CA ASP A 10 -30.33 -2.84 -17.39
C ASP A 10 -29.42 -1.61 -17.27
N VAL A 11 -29.68 -0.76 -16.27
CA VAL A 11 -28.65 0.09 -15.72
C VAL A 11 -27.82 -0.85 -14.87
N GLU A 12 -26.82 -1.49 -15.50
CA GLU A 12 -25.68 -2.06 -14.81
C GLU A 12 -25.13 -0.97 -13.89
N ALA A 13 -25.58 -0.96 -12.64
CA ALA A 13 -24.86 -0.35 -11.57
C ALA A 13 -23.51 -1.08 -11.58
N LYS A 14 -22.50 -0.49 -12.24
CA LYS A 14 -21.11 -0.92 -12.12
C LYS A 14 -20.86 -1.03 -10.63
N ALA A 15 -20.88 -2.26 -10.12
CA ALA A 15 -20.76 -2.53 -8.71
C ALA A 15 -19.50 -1.82 -8.24
N PHE A 16 -19.64 -0.89 -7.31
CA PHE A 16 -18.52 -0.18 -6.71
C PHE A 16 -17.53 -1.24 -6.24
N ASN A 17 -16.40 -1.37 -6.93
CA ASN A 17 -15.36 -2.31 -6.55
C ASN A 17 -14.31 -1.52 -5.76
N PRO A 18 -14.32 -1.59 -4.42
CA PRO A 18 -13.41 -0.80 -3.59
C PRO A 18 -11.94 -1.08 -3.91
N PHE A 19 -11.62 -2.30 -4.39
CA PHE A 19 -10.27 -2.68 -4.78
C PHE A 19 -9.81 -1.98 -6.06
N GLN A 20 -10.71 -1.72 -7.02
CA GLN A 20 -10.38 -0.91 -8.21
C GLN A 20 -10.08 0.53 -7.81
N ASN A 21 -10.72 1.05 -6.77
CA ASN A 21 -10.42 2.39 -6.24
C ASN A 21 -9.10 2.42 -5.46
N PHE A 22 -8.85 1.43 -4.59
CA PHE A 22 -7.60 1.38 -3.83
C PHE A 22 -6.37 1.24 -4.74
N ILE A 23 -6.41 0.31 -5.70
CA ILE A 23 -5.32 0.11 -6.67
C ILE A 23 -5.16 1.32 -7.59
N GLY A 24 -6.25 1.91 -8.06
CA GLY A 24 -6.20 3.13 -8.85
C GLY A 24 -5.57 4.30 -8.09
N MET A 25 -5.86 4.42 -6.79
CA MET A 25 -5.24 5.44 -5.92
C MET A 25 -3.76 5.14 -5.64
N LEU A 26 -3.39 3.87 -5.42
CA LEU A 26 -1.99 3.46 -5.27
C LEU A 26 -1.18 3.81 -6.53
N ASP A 27 -1.69 3.46 -7.70
CA ASP A 27 -1.03 3.75 -8.97
C ASP A 27 -0.86 5.25 -9.18
N LYS A 28 -1.94 6.01 -9.02
CA LYS A 28 -1.95 7.45 -9.26
C LYS A 28 -1.03 8.23 -8.31
N ASP A 29 -1.05 7.92 -7.01
CA ASP A 29 -0.46 8.79 -6.00
C ASP A 29 0.87 8.25 -5.41
N PHE A 30 1.14 6.95 -5.57
CA PHE A 30 2.24 6.26 -4.89
C PHE A 30 3.21 5.52 -5.82
N GLN A 31 2.82 5.16 -7.04
CA GLN A 31 3.70 4.44 -7.97
C GLN A 31 4.97 5.25 -8.29
N CYS A 32 6.10 4.55 -8.29
CA CYS A 32 7.44 5.13 -8.45
C CYS A 32 7.79 6.19 -7.39
N LYS A 33 7.14 6.17 -6.22
CA LYS A 33 7.45 7.05 -5.07
C LYS A 33 8.02 6.25 -3.91
N VAL A 34 8.80 6.94 -3.08
CA VAL A 34 9.19 6.44 -1.75
C VAL A 34 7.95 6.41 -0.87
N VAL A 35 7.70 5.27 -0.23
CA VAL A 35 6.53 5.01 0.61
C VAL A 35 6.92 4.28 1.90
N ASN A 36 6.03 4.37 2.88
CA ASN A 36 5.99 3.44 4.00
C ASN A 36 4.76 2.56 3.84
N VAL A 37 4.90 1.26 4.09
CA VAL A 37 3.80 0.31 3.97
C VAL A 37 3.65 -0.45 5.27
N GLU A 38 2.48 -0.35 5.89
CA GLU A 38 2.10 -1.22 7.01
C GLU A 38 1.38 -2.45 6.48
N PHE A 39 1.77 -3.62 6.97
CA PHE A 39 1.19 -4.88 6.53
C PHE A 39 1.19 -5.94 7.63
N SER A 40 0.21 -6.85 7.58
CA SER A 40 0.08 -7.95 8.55
C SER A 40 0.79 -9.21 8.06
N CYS A 41 1.58 -9.82 8.94
CA CYS A 41 2.16 -11.15 8.73
C CYS A 41 1.23 -12.28 9.22
N GLY A 42 0.01 -11.96 9.68
CA GLY A 42 -0.96 -12.88 10.29
C GLY A 42 -0.91 -12.87 11.82
N GLU A 43 0.28 -12.89 12.40
CA GLU A 43 0.48 -12.90 13.87
C GLU A 43 1.15 -11.61 14.39
N CYS A 44 1.65 -10.77 13.48
CA CYS A 44 2.41 -9.57 13.78
C CYS A 44 2.10 -8.47 12.77
N CYS A 45 2.26 -7.20 13.19
CA CYS A 45 2.27 -6.07 12.27
C CYS A 45 3.71 -5.75 11.87
N LYS A 46 3.93 -5.52 10.57
CA LYS A 46 5.20 -5.07 10.03
C LYS A 46 5.03 -3.73 9.34
N LYS A 47 6.11 -2.95 9.28
CA LYS A 47 6.15 -1.69 8.53
C LYS A 47 7.43 -1.61 7.70
N ALA A 48 7.29 -1.59 6.37
CA ALA A 48 8.37 -1.23 5.47
C ALA A 48 8.51 0.30 5.45
N VAL A 49 9.72 0.82 5.62
CA VAL A 49 9.98 2.27 5.75
C VAL A 49 10.97 2.71 4.70
N GLY A 50 10.54 3.57 3.78
CA GLY A 50 11.41 4.21 2.79
C GLY A 50 11.71 3.39 1.53
N GLY A 51 10.90 2.37 1.21
CA GLY A 51 11.00 1.64 -0.06
C GLY A 51 10.32 2.39 -1.21
N ILE A 52 10.79 2.21 -2.44
CA ILE A 52 10.14 2.74 -3.65
C ILE A 52 9.09 1.75 -4.12
N LEU A 53 7.83 2.16 -4.23
CA LEU A 53 6.78 1.33 -4.83
C LEU A 53 7.04 1.20 -6.34
N THR A 54 7.63 0.09 -6.77
CA THR A 54 8.07 -0.12 -8.16
C THR A 54 7.07 -0.87 -9.00
N LEU A 55 6.29 -1.77 -8.40
CA LEU A 55 5.32 -2.57 -9.11
C LEU A 55 4.05 -2.73 -8.27
N ILE A 56 2.91 -2.50 -8.92
CA ILE A 56 1.59 -2.87 -8.42
C ILE A 56 1.11 -4.02 -9.28
N GLY A 57 1.20 -5.23 -8.73
CA GLY A 57 0.70 -6.44 -9.36
C GLY A 57 -0.80 -6.59 -9.19
N ARG A 58 -1.34 -7.71 -9.67
CA ARG A 58 -2.77 -8.02 -9.52
C ARG A 58 -3.19 -8.21 -8.05
N ASP A 59 -2.32 -8.82 -7.26
CA ASP A 59 -2.56 -9.28 -5.89
C ASP A 59 -1.39 -8.97 -4.94
N PHE A 60 -0.41 -8.18 -5.38
CA PHE A 60 0.74 -7.78 -4.57
C PHE A 60 1.24 -6.38 -4.93
N ILE A 61 2.07 -5.82 -4.05
CA ILE A 61 2.94 -4.68 -4.33
C ILE A 61 4.41 -5.05 -4.11
N GLU A 62 5.30 -4.41 -4.86
CA GLU A 62 6.74 -4.54 -4.72
C GLU A 62 7.33 -3.20 -4.25
N LEU A 63 8.20 -3.28 -3.23
CA LEU A 63 9.04 -2.16 -2.85
C LEU A 63 10.51 -2.50 -3.07
N THR A 64 11.26 -1.57 -3.64
CA THR A 64 12.70 -1.72 -3.89
C THR A 64 13.51 -0.50 -3.41
N SER A 65 14.83 -0.68 -3.28
CA SER A 65 15.81 0.39 -3.09
C SER A 65 17.18 -0.04 -3.60
N ASP A 66 17.92 0.88 -4.22
CA ASP A 66 19.29 0.65 -4.69
C ASP A 66 20.26 0.23 -3.56
N ASN A 67 20.02 0.71 -2.34
CA ASN A 67 20.87 0.45 -1.18
C ASN A 67 20.24 -0.60 -0.26
N SER A 68 19.26 -0.17 0.52
CA SER A 68 18.41 -0.95 1.41
C SER A 68 17.43 -0.02 2.12
N PHE A 69 16.32 -0.56 2.58
CA PHE A 69 15.33 0.10 3.42
C PHE A 69 14.99 -0.80 4.64
N GLU A 70 14.32 -0.23 5.63
CA GLU A 70 14.00 -0.96 6.87
C GLU A 70 12.65 -1.65 6.79
N VAL A 71 12.57 -2.86 7.33
CA VAL A 71 11.33 -3.53 7.69
C VAL A 71 11.31 -3.68 9.21
N LEU A 72 10.34 -3.02 9.83
CA LEU A 72 10.10 -3.04 11.26
C LEU A 72 9.09 -4.14 11.59
N THR A 73 9.36 -4.97 12.60
CA THR A 73 8.40 -5.95 13.12
C THR A 73 7.97 -5.55 14.51
N PHE A 74 6.67 -5.32 14.70
CA PHE A 74 6.05 -4.95 15.96
C PHE A 74 5.44 -6.19 16.61
N ILE A 75 5.90 -6.52 17.82
CA ILE A 75 5.41 -7.65 18.60
C ILE A 75 4.73 -7.08 19.86
N PRO A 76 3.47 -7.46 20.16
CA PRO A 76 2.80 -7.03 21.37
C PRO A 76 3.63 -7.31 22.63
N GLY A 77 3.73 -6.31 23.52
CA GLY A 77 4.51 -6.42 24.75
C GLY A 77 6.02 -6.18 24.59
N VAL A 78 6.52 -6.01 23.37
CA VAL A 78 7.92 -5.64 23.10
C VAL A 78 8.01 -4.14 22.82
N ALA A 79 8.80 -3.42 23.62
CA ALA A 79 8.88 -1.96 23.56
C ALA A 79 9.54 -1.43 22.28
N THR A 80 10.50 -2.17 21.71
CA THR A 80 11.25 -1.77 20.52
C THR A 80 10.96 -2.71 19.36
N PRO A 81 10.67 -2.19 18.15
CA PRO A 81 10.48 -3.04 16.99
C PRO A 81 11.81 -3.67 16.56
N PHE A 82 11.73 -4.93 16.12
CA PHE A 82 12.86 -5.57 15.44
C PHE A 82 13.06 -4.93 14.08
N ARG A 83 14.31 -4.70 13.70
CA ARG A 83 14.69 -4.02 12.46
C ARG A 83 15.45 -4.95 11.56
N GLU A 84 15.03 -5.03 10.31
CA GLU A 84 15.72 -5.76 9.25
C GLU A 84 15.96 -4.82 8.07
N ARG A 85 17.13 -4.93 7.44
CA ARG A 85 17.44 -4.17 6.21
C ARG A 85 17.28 -5.06 5.01
N VAL A 86 16.44 -4.66 4.07
CA VAL A 86 16.15 -5.40 2.84
C VAL A 86 16.34 -4.50 1.62
N ARG A 87 16.55 -5.11 0.45
CA ARG A 87 16.62 -4.38 -0.83
C ARG A 87 15.32 -4.44 -1.62
N VAL A 88 14.58 -5.53 -1.46
CA VAL A 88 13.33 -5.82 -2.18
C VAL A 88 12.39 -6.52 -1.21
N ILE A 89 11.10 -6.18 -1.25
CA ILE A 89 10.04 -6.94 -0.60
C ILE A 89 8.82 -6.99 -1.50
N ILE A 90 8.17 -8.15 -1.53
CA ILE A 90 6.86 -8.34 -2.16
C ILE A 90 5.84 -8.52 -1.04
N ILE A 91 4.78 -7.72 -1.05
CA ILE A 91 3.73 -7.71 -0.02
C ILE A 91 2.38 -8.03 -0.69
N PRO A 92 1.69 -9.10 -0.27
CA PRO A 92 0.34 -9.38 -0.74
C PRO A 92 -0.62 -8.22 -0.45
N LEU A 93 -1.44 -7.84 -1.43
CA LEU A 93 -2.35 -6.70 -1.33
C LEU A 93 -3.42 -6.90 -0.24
N ASP A 94 -3.86 -8.14 -0.03
CA ASP A 94 -4.81 -8.51 1.03
C ASP A 94 -4.23 -8.36 2.45
N ARG A 95 -2.92 -8.16 2.56
CA ARG A 95 -2.21 -7.96 3.83
C ARG A 95 -1.80 -6.52 4.08
N VAL A 96 -1.96 -5.63 3.09
CA VAL A 96 -1.64 -4.21 3.24
C VAL A 96 -2.68 -3.54 4.12
N CYS A 97 -2.23 -2.95 5.22
CA CYS A 97 -3.08 -2.17 6.14
C CYS A 97 -3.13 -0.70 5.72
N SER A 98 -1.98 -0.14 5.32
CA SER A 98 -1.87 1.26 4.90
C SER A 98 -0.64 1.48 4.01
N VAL A 99 -0.72 2.51 3.17
CA VAL A 99 0.41 3.03 2.37
C VAL A 99 0.51 4.53 2.60
N GLU A 100 1.68 5.00 3.00
CA GLU A 100 1.92 6.38 3.40
C GLU A 100 3.08 6.95 2.57
N ARG A 101 3.03 8.25 2.26
CA ARG A 101 4.20 8.96 1.75
C ARG A 101 4.92 9.63 2.91
N PRO A 102 6.22 9.36 3.13
CA PRO A 102 6.96 10.07 4.15
C PRO A 102 6.98 11.57 3.82
N PHE A 103 6.80 12.40 4.83
CA PHE A 103 7.00 13.83 4.66
C PHE A 103 8.48 14.06 4.31
N PRO A 104 8.81 14.80 3.24
CA PRO A 104 10.20 15.09 2.95
C PRO A 104 10.75 15.87 4.15
N HIS A 105 11.71 15.28 4.87
CA HIS A 105 12.51 16.04 5.81
C HIS A 105 13.16 17.14 4.97
N LYS A 106 12.80 18.41 5.21
CA LYS A 106 13.63 19.52 4.75
C LYS A 106 15.02 19.18 5.27
N LYS A 107 16.01 19.10 4.36
CA LYS A 107 17.40 19.05 4.78
C LYS A 107 17.57 20.24 5.72
N HIS A 108 17.86 19.96 6.99
CA HIS A 108 18.45 20.97 7.84
C HIS A 108 19.80 21.21 7.18
N ASP A 109 19.93 22.31 6.43
CA ASP A 109 21.22 22.83 6.02
C ASP A 109 21.90 23.25 7.32
N ASP A 110 22.55 22.29 7.99
CA ASP A 110 23.50 22.55 9.05
C ASP A 110 24.77 23.09 8.38
N SER A 111 24.69 24.36 7.98
CA SER A 111 25.84 25.24 7.83
C SER A 111 26.45 25.45 9.21
N CYS A 112 27.56 24.78 9.48
CA CYS A 112 28.63 25.25 10.37
C CYS A 112 29.95 25.15 9.62
#